data_AF-A0AAV9A4E8-F1
#
_entry.id   AF-A0AAV9A4E8-F1
#
_cell.length_a   1.000
_cell.length_b   1.000
_cell.length_c   1.000
_cell.angle_alpha   90.00
_cell.angle_beta   90.00
_cell.angle_gamma   90.00
#
_symmetry.space_group_name_H-M   'P 1'
#
loop_
_entity.id
_entity.type
_entity.pdbx_description
1 polymer ?
#
loop_
_entity_poly.entity_id
_entity_poly.type
_entity_poly.pdbx_seq_one_letter_code
_entity_poly.pdbx_strand_id
1 'polypeptide(L)'
;MSSCTSQPKGVHISGISYRDLTGTSATPVAINLKCSNTVSCDGLTFDTIQISSASKGQKVTATCNHASGKTDGTIDPPLSCLSRA
;
A
#
# COMPACT_ATOMS: atom_id res chain seq x y z
N MET A 1 8.23 25.31 4.82
CA MET A 1 7.62 23.96 4.91
C MET A 1 8.32 23.24 6.03
N SER A 2 7.64 22.95 7.12
CA SER A 2 8.21 22.18 8.23
C SER A 2 8.47 20.77 7.74
N SER A 3 9.74 20.39 7.64
CA SER A 3 10.13 19.01 7.38
C SER A 3 9.56 18.13 8.50
N CYS A 4 8.76 17.13 8.14
CA CYS A 4 8.44 16.03 9.05
C CYS A 4 9.71 15.22 9.28
N THR A 5 10.45 15.56 10.33
CA THR A 5 11.62 14.79 10.75
C THR A 5 11.17 13.41 11.20
N SER A 6 11.74 12.36 10.62
CA SER A 6 11.44 10.98 11.01
C SER A 6 11.74 10.80 12.50
N GLN A 7 10.72 10.49 13.30
CA GLN A 7 10.85 10.24 14.73
C GLN A 7 10.98 8.74 14.95
N PRO A 8 11.81 8.28 15.91
CA PRO A 8 11.97 6.86 16.20
C PRO A 8 10.71 6.22 16.81
N LYS A 9 9.74 7.04 17.25
CA LYS A 9 8.46 6.62 17.79
C LYS A 9 7.42 6.59 16.68
N GLY A 10 6.82 5.42 16.46
CA GLY A 10 5.75 5.21 15.50
C GLY A 10 4.48 4.69 16.18
N VAL A 11 3.33 4.92 15.53
CA VAL A 11 2.08 4.24 15.89
C VAL A 11 2.08 2.88 15.24
N HIS A 12 1.86 1.81 16.01
CA HIS A 12 1.73 0.47 15.46
C HIS A 12 0.36 0.30 14.82
N ILE A 13 0.34 0.12 13.50
CA ILE A 13 -0.87 -0.15 12.73
C ILE A 13 -0.90 -1.64 12.40
N SER A 14 -1.94 -2.34 12.84
CA SER A 14 -2.08 -3.76 12.55
C SER A 14 -3.52 -4.22 12.35
N GLY A 15 -3.68 -5.34 11.64
CA GLY A 15 -4.99 -5.98 11.41
C GLY A 15 -5.91 -5.21 10.45
N ILE A 16 -5.35 -4.43 9.52
CA ILE A 16 -6.12 -3.62 8.57
C ILE A 16 -6.51 -4.46 7.36
N SER A 17 -7.75 -4.32 6.91
CA SER A 17 -8.25 -4.99 5.70
C SER A 17 -8.73 -3.98 4.65
N TYR A 18 -8.14 -4.03 3.47
CA TYR A 18 -8.57 -3.30 2.27
C TYR A 18 -9.29 -4.29 1.35
N ARG A 19 -10.55 -4.03 1.03
CA ARG A 19 -11.40 -4.97 0.28
C ARG A 19 -12.22 -4.26 -0.77
N ASP A 20 -12.41 -4.91 -1.92
CA ASP A 20 -13.32 -4.50 -3.00
C ASP A 20 -13.07 -3.07 -3.51
N LEU A 21 -11.80 -2.68 -3.63
CA LEU A 21 -11.42 -1.34 -4.11
C LEU A 21 -11.28 -1.35 -5.63
N THR A 22 -12.20 -0.70 -6.33
CA THR A 22 -12.16 -0.56 -7.80
C THR A 22 -12.14 0.92 -8.22
N GLY A 23 -11.26 1.29 -9.15
CA GLY A 23 -11.24 2.65 -9.68
C GLY A 23 -10.01 3.00 -10.51
N THR A 24 -9.69 4.30 -10.54
CA THR A 24 -8.56 4.86 -11.29
C THR A 24 -7.71 5.79 -10.45
N SER A 25 -6.38 5.73 -10.61
CA SER A 25 -5.43 6.67 -10.01
C SER A 25 -5.03 7.76 -11.01
N ALA A 26 -5.03 9.01 -10.56
CA ALA A 26 -4.48 10.14 -11.31
C ALA A 26 -2.94 10.18 -11.29
N THR A 27 -2.30 9.46 -10.37
CA THR A 27 -0.84 9.42 -10.23
C THR A 27 -0.28 8.05 -10.62
N PRO A 28 1.02 7.95 -10.96
CA PRO A 28 1.65 6.67 -11.31
C PRO A 28 1.66 5.64 -10.17
N VAL A 29 1.61 6.09 -8.90
CA VAL A 29 1.63 5.21 -7.73
C VAL A 29 0.22 5.16 -7.13
N ALA A 30 -0.51 4.09 -7.40
CA ALA A 30 -1.89 3.91 -6.92
C ALA A 30 -1.95 3.50 -5.45
N ILE A 31 -0.98 2.69 -4.98
CA ILE A 31 -0.92 2.21 -3.60
C ILE A 31 0.43 2.62 -3.01
N ASN A 32 0.43 3.35 -1.90
CA ASN A 32 1.65 3.85 -1.26
C ASN A 32 1.63 3.59 0.24
N LEU A 33 2.21 2.48 0.67
CA LEU A 33 2.36 2.13 2.08
C LEU A 33 3.68 2.70 2.60
N LYS A 34 3.58 3.63 3.56
CA LYS A 34 4.71 4.28 4.22
C LYS A 34 4.64 4.05 5.71
N CYS A 35 5.09 2.89 6.16
CA CYS A 35 5.15 2.55 7.57
C CYS A 35 6.49 2.97 8.18
N SER A 36 6.54 3.07 9.51
CA SER A 36 7.78 3.41 10.19
C SER A 36 8.79 2.28 10.05
N ASN A 37 10.07 2.64 9.92
CA ASN A 37 11.16 1.68 9.93
C ASN A 37 11.41 1.05 11.30
N THR A 38 11.01 1.74 12.38
CA THR A 38 11.09 1.23 13.76
C THR A 38 9.82 0.51 14.20
N VAL A 39 8.68 0.83 13.58
CA VAL A 39 7.36 0.26 13.88
C VAL A 39 6.66 -0.05 12.56
N SER A 40 6.81 -1.28 12.09
CA SER A 40 6.20 -1.76 10.84
C SER A 40 4.68 -1.76 10.91
N CYS A 41 4.02 -1.75 9.75
CA CYS A 41 2.61 -2.13 9.69
C CYS A 41 2.52 -3.64 9.50
N ASP A 42 1.67 -4.31 10.28
CA ASP A 42 1.60 -5.78 10.26
C ASP A 42 0.17 -6.30 10.12
N GLY A 43 0.01 -7.48 9.53
CA GLY A 43 -1.31 -8.09 9.34
C GLY A 43 -2.21 -7.30 8.42
N LEU A 44 -1.65 -6.62 7.42
CA LEU A 44 -2.41 -5.99 6.36
C LEU A 44 -3.04 -7.09 5.47
N THR A 45 -4.32 -6.95 5.13
CA THR A 45 -5.00 -7.84 4.18
C THR A 45 -5.50 -7.01 3.01
N PHE A 46 -5.15 -7.42 1.79
CA PHE A 46 -5.67 -6.85 0.56
C PHE A 46 -6.48 -7.91 -0.15
N ASP A 47 -7.77 -7.65 -0.38
CA ASP A 47 -8.65 -8.57 -1.09
C ASP A 47 -9.33 -7.83 -2.24
N THR A 48 -9.19 -8.36 -3.45
CA THR A 48 -9.94 -7.86 -4.62
C THR A 48 -9.77 -6.35 -4.82
N ILE A 49 -8.55 -5.95 -5.21
CA ILE A 49 -8.13 -4.57 -5.46
C ILE A 49 -7.85 -4.40 -6.96
N GLN A 50 -8.52 -3.44 -7.59
CA GLN A 50 -8.44 -3.17 -9.03
C GLN A 50 -8.38 -1.66 -9.28
N ILE A 51 -7.16 -1.11 -9.28
CA ILE A 51 -6.90 0.30 -9.54
C ILE A 51 -6.11 0.41 -10.85
N SER A 52 -6.68 1.13 -11.82
CA SER A 52 -6.05 1.39 -13.12
C SER A 52 -5.58 2.84 -13.24
N SER A 53 -4.88 3.22 -14.31
CA SER A 53 -4.55 4.63 -14.53
C SER A 53 -5.75 5.40 -15.06
N ALA A 54 -5.97 6.62 -14.56
CA ALA A 54 -6.90 7.57 -15.17
C ALA A 54 -6.40 8.06 -16.55
N SER A 55 -5.09 7.97 -16.80
CA SER A 55 -4.47 8.34 -18.08
C SER A 55 -4.41 7.13 -19.01
N LYS A 56 -4.98 7.27 -20.21
CA LYS A 56 -5.02 6.18 -21.20
C LYS A 56 -3.62 5.65 -21.52
N GLY A 57 -3.48 4.33 -21.49
CA GLY A 57 -2.24 3.63 -21.87
C GLY A 57 -1.15 3.61 -20.79
N GLN A 58 -1.38 4.22 -19.62
CA GLN A 58 -0.45 4.16 -18.50
C GLN A 58 -0.80 3.04 -17.53
N LYS A 59 0.21 2.45 -16.91
CA LYS A 59 0.06 1.52 -15.80
C LYS A 59 0.34 2.24 -14.49
N VAL A 60 -0.28 1.76 -13.42
CA VAL A 60 -0.02 2.22 -12.06
C VAL A 60 0.81 1.18 -11.32
N THR A 61 1.50 1.62 -10.26
CA THR A 61 2.32 0.75 -9.42
C THR A 61 1.90 0.85 -7.96
N ALA A 62 2.41 -0.08 -7.17
CA ALA A 62 2.33 -0.05 -5.72
C ALA A 62 3.72 0.03 -5.10
N THR A 63 3.85 0.77 -4.01
CA THR A 63 5.07 0.89 -3.21
C THR A 63 4.79 0.57 -1.76
N CYS A 64 5.68 -0.21 -1.13
CA CYS A 64 5.53 -0.67 0.24
C CYS A 64 6.81 -0.40 1.01
N ASN A 65 6.71 0.27 2.16
CA ASN A 65 7.83 0.48 3.08
C ASN A 65 7.44 -0.06 4.45
N HIS A 66 8.19 -1.04 4.95
CA HIS A 66 8.02 -1.64 6.27
C HIS A 66 6.59 -2.12 6.54
N ALA A 67 5.99 -2.81 5.56
CA ALA A 67 4.61 -3.28 5.62
C ALA A 67 4.56 -4.79 5.35
N SER A 68 3.92 -5.53 6.25
CA SER A 68 3.72 -6.96 6.17
C SER A 68 2.23 -7.32 6.10
N GLY A 69 1.92 -8.36 5.34
CA GLY A 69 0.54 -8.74 5.12
C GLY A 69 0.34 -9.86 4.12
N LYS A 70 -0.91 -10.00 3.68
CA LYS A 70 -1.33 -10.98 2.69
C LYS A 70 -2.25 -10.36 1.65
N THR A 71 -2.25 -10.99 0.49
CA THR A 71 -3.10 -10.67 -0.65
C THR A 71 -4.00 -11.86 -0.94
N ASP A 72 -5.29 -11.60 -1.03
CA ASP A 72 -6.33 -12.55 -1.39
C ASP A 72 -7.04 -12.04 -2.66
N GLY A 73 -7.61 -12.94 -3.47
CA GLY A 73 -8.34 -12.54 -4.68
C GLY A 73 -7.48 -11.87 -5.77
N THR A 74 -8.11 -10.97 -6.55
CA THR A 74 -7.44 -10.27 -7.66
C THR A 74 -6.79 -8.98 -7.17
N ILE A 75 -5.49 -8.79 -7.44
CA ILE A 75 -4.75 -7.59 -7.03
C ILE A 75 -4.05 -6.96 -8.24
N ASP A 76 -4.56 -5.81 -8.67
CA ASP A 76 -3.98 -4.96 -9.72
C ASP A 76 -4.03 -3.48 -9.26
N PRO A 77 -2.89 -2.78 -9.14
CA PRO A 77 -1.54 -3.22 -9.44
C PRO A 77 -1.00 -4.26 -8.43
N PRO A 78 -0.10 -5.16 -8.84
CA PRO A 78 0.43 -6.22 -7.98
C PRO A 78 1.21 -5.64 -6.79
N LEU A 79 0.96 -6.19 -5.59
CA LEU A 79 1.65 -5.83 -4.35
C LEU A 79 2.91 -6.65 -4.12
N SER A 80 3.82 -6.68 -5.10
CA SER A 80 5.06 -7.47 -5.02
C SER A 80 6.05 -7.00 -3.95
N CYS A 81 5.88 -5.77 -3.46
CA CYS A 81 6.70 -5.18 -2.39
C CYS A 81 6.22 -5.52 -0.97
N LEU A 82 5.03 -6.12 -0.82
CA LEU A 82 4.47 -6.44 0.49
C LEU A 82 5.19 -7.67 1.04
N SER A 83 5.76 -7.57 2.24
CA SER A 83 6.36 -8.74 2.87
C SER A 83 5.26 -9.66 3.37
N ARG A 84 5.47 -10.98 3.28
CA ARG A 84 4.51 -11.95 3.83
C ARG A 84 4.50 -11.87 5.36
N ALA A 85 3.30 -11.86 5.92
CA ALA A 85 3.05 -12.04 7.35
C ALA A 85 3.12 -13.51 7.76
#